data_AF-A0A5N8YPW5-F1
#
_entry.id   AF-A0A5N8YPW5-F1
#
_cell.length_a   1.000
_cell.length_b   1.000
_cell.length_c   1.000
_cell.angle_alpha   90.00
_cell.angle_beta   90.00
_cell.angle_gamma   90.00
#
_symmetry.space_group_name_H-M   'P 1'
#
loop_
_entity.id
_entity.type
_entity.pdbx_description
1 polymer ?
#
loop_
_entity_poly.entity_id
_entity_poly.type
_entity_poly.pdbx_seq_one_letter_code
_entity_poly.pdbx_strand_id
1 'polypeptide(L)'
;MGPWPRLAWRCHGPVFEVVGLAGGNNIELLKEQVEEFKPKHVWCINPPVGSFQGMECTPMEDMVCLDNVDQIMVALMGSVGLVPTLNALKAGKSIALSNKEPIVMAGGLIKEYACRYGGEVLPVDSEPSAIWQCLRGEDNEILRLLITASGGPFR
;
A
#
# COMPACT_ATOMS: atom_id res chain seq x y z
N MET A 1 5.93 -2.00 13.38
CA MET A 1 6.29 -1.43 12.06
C MET A 1 6.52 0.06 12.24
N GLY A 2 7.70 0.57 11.87
CA GLY A 2 8.10 1.97 12.09
C GLY A 2 7.43 2.96 11.11
N PRO A 3 7.69 4.27 11.25
CA PRO A 3 6.99 5.38 10.56
C PRO A 3 7.38 5.56 9.08
N TRP A 4 7.89 4.52 8.41
CA TRP A 4 8.49 4.59 7.07
C TRP A 4 7.62 5.27 6.00
N PRO A 5 6.31 4.98 5.88
CA PRO A 5 5.47 5.69 4.91
C PRO A 5 5.46 7.19 5.19
N ARG A 6 5.35 7.59 6.46
CA ARG A 6 5.24 8.99 6.88
C ARG A 6 6.47 9.84 6.53
N LEU A 7 7.66 9.25 6.59
CA LEU A 7 8.92 9.95 6.30
C LEU A 7 9.17 10.15 4.80
N ALA A 8 8.81 9.17 3.96
CA ALA A 8 9.02 9.26 2.52
C ALA A 8 8.23 10.42 1.88
N TRP A 9 6.98 10.63 2.29
CA TRP A 9 6.14 11.72 1.78
C TRP A 9 6.61 13.11 2.24
N ARG A 10 7.27 13.22 3.41
CA ARG A 10 7.80 14.50 3.93
C ARG A 10 9.03 15.00 3.18
N CYS A 11 9.87 14.10 2.68
CA CYS A 11 11.19 14.48 2.13
C CYS A 11 11.16 14.97 0.68
N HIS A 12 10.05 14.82 -0.06
CA HIS A 12 10.05 15.00 -1.52
C HIS A 12 9.23 16.18 -2.08
N GLY A 13 8.69 17.10 -1.27
CA GLY A 13 7.98 18.27 -1.83
C GLY A 13 6.82 17.88 -2.76
N PRO A 14 6.34 18.74 -3.68
CA PRO A 14 4.96 18.73 -4.23
C PRO A 14 4.61 17.58 -5.20
N VAL A 15 5.30 16.44 -5.14
CA VAL A 15 5.12 15.33 -6.09
C VAL A 15 3.93 14.44 -5.72
N PHE A 16 3.48 14.46 -4.46
CA PHE A 16 2.41 13.58 -3.99
C PHE A 16 1.39 14.31 -3.10
N GLU A 17 0.13 13.97 -3.29
CA GLU A 17 -1.00 14.39 -2.47
C GLU A 17 -1.61 13.18 -1.77
N VAL A 18 -1.87 13.29 -0.46
CA VAL A 18 -2.53 12.23 0.30
C VAL A 18 -4.04 12.44 0.25
N VAL A 19 -4.70 11.74 -0.65
CA VAL A 19 -6.17 11.82 -0.83
C VAL A 19 -6.94 11.14 0.30
N GLY A 20 -6.41 10.02 0.81
CA GLY A 20 -7.08 9.20 1.80
C GLY A 20 -6.13 8.47 2.73
N LEU A 21 -6.55 8.31 4.00
CA LEU A 21 -5.82 7.53 5.00
C LEU A 21 -6.72 6.49 5.67
N ALA A 22 -6.22 5.27 5.80
CA ALA A 22 -6.89 4.21 6.53
C ALA A 22 -5.99 3.69 7.66
N GLY A 23 -6.54 3.58 8.87
CA GLY A 23 -5.83 3.07 10.04
C GLY A 23 -6.64 2.02 10.80
N GLY A 24 -5.97 1.13 11.51
CA GLY A 24 -6.63 0.15 12.37
C GLY A 24 -7.06 0.78 13.71
N ASN A 25 -6.50 0.27 14.80
CA ASN A 25 -6.91 0.63 16.16
C ASN A 25 -6.11 1.80 16.77
N ASN A 26 -5.04 2.27 16.13
CA ASN A 26 -4.22 3.37 16.66
C ASN A 26 -4.77 4.72 16.19
N ILE A 27 -5.86 5.15 16.82
CA ILE A 27 -6.63 6.34 16.44
C ILE A 27 -5.83 7.63 16.69
N GLU A 28 -5.06 7.69 17.78
CA GLU A 28 -4.22 8.83 18.12
C GLU A 28 -3.19 9.08 17.01
N LEU A 29 -2.49 8.03 16.59
CA LEU A 29 -1.51 8.11 15.50
C LEU A 29 -2.16 8.49 14.17
N LEU A 30 -3.36 7.99 13.88
CA LEU A 30 -4.11 8.35 12.69
C LEU A 30 -4.55 9.82 12.72
N LYS A 31 -5.01 10.33 13.88
CA LYS A 31 -5.38 11.75 14.05
C LYS A 31 -4.20 12.68 13.76
N GLU A 32 -3.00 12.34 14.26
CA GLU A 32 -1.78 13.09 13.94
C GLU A 32 -1.52 13.15 12.42
N GLN A 33 -1.75 12.03 11.70
CA GLN A 33 -1.56 11.99 10.25
C GLN A 33 -2.62 12.79 9.51
N VAL A 34 -3.86 12.75 9.99
CA VAL A 34 -4.95 13.50 9.39
C VAL A 34 -4.70 15.00 9.54
N GLU A 35 -4.20 15.45 10.69
CA GLU A 35 -3.85 16.86 10.89
C GLU A 35 -2.65 17.27 10.02
N GLU A 36 -1.65 16.39 9.87
CA GLU A 36 -0.46 16.66 9.06
C GLU A 36 -0.77 16.71 7.56
N PHE A 37 -1.47 15.71 7.03
CA PHE A 37 -1.66 15.52 5.59
C PHE A 37 -3.00 16.05 5.06
N LYS A 38 -3.96 16.33 5.96
CA LYS A 38 -5.29 16.86 5.64
C LYS A 38 -6.00 16.11 4.50
N PRO A 39 -6.07 14.77 4.54
CA PRO A 39 -6.71 13.98 3.48
C PRO A 39 -8.22 14.21 3.48
N LYS A 40 -8.85 14.20 2.30
CA LYS A 40 -10.31 14.33 2.19
C LYS A 40 -11.02 13.10 2.75
N HIS A 41 -10.46 11.90 2.56
CA HIS A 41 -11.05 10.64 2.95
C HIS A 41 -10.32 10.00 4.12
N VAL A 42 -11.06 9.41 5.06
CA VAL A 42 -10.47 8.69 6.20
C VAL A 42 -11.24 7.42 6.52
N TRP A 43 -10.53 6.42 7.04
CA TRP A 43 -11.15 5.21 7.56
C TRP A 43 -10.44 4.69 8.80
N CYS A 44 -11.21 4.19 9.77
CA CYS A 44 -10.67 3.35 10.81
C CYS A 44 -11.65 2.31 11.34
N ILE A 45 -11.11 1.34 12.08
CA ILE A 45 -11.92 0.33 12.78
C ILE A 45 -12.59 1.03 13.98
N ASN A 46 -13.92 1.13 13.94
CA ASN A 46 -14.75 1.74 14.98
C ASN A 46 -14.36 3.21 15.31
N PRO A 47 -14.62 4.17 14.40
CA PRO A 47 -14.31 5.57 14.66
C PRO A 47 -15.06 6.08 15.89
N PRO A 48 -14.38 6.65 16.91
CA PRO A 48 -15.08 7.36 17.97
C PRO A 48 -15.84 8.55 17.37
N VAL A 49 -17.05 8.79 17.86
CA VAL A 49 -17.94 9.85 17.36
C VAL A 49 -17.19 11.18 17.31
N GLY A 50 -17.18 11.82 16.14
CA GLY A 50 -16.54 13.13 15.94
C GLY A 50 -15.01 13.11 15.85
N SER A 51 -14.35 11.96 15.69
CA SER A 51 -12.87 11.89 15.64
C SER A 51 -12.23 12.58 14.43
N PHE A 52 -12.96 12.70 13.32
CA PHE A 52 -12.44 13.22 12.05
C PHE A 52 -13.40 14.24 11.45
N GLN A 53 -13.69 15.31 12.21
CA GLN A 53 -14.56 16.38 11.75
C GLN A 53 -14.01 17.01 10.46
N GLY A 54 -14.89 17.20 9.47
CA GLY A 54 -14.52 17.78 8.17
C GLY A 54 -13.98 16.79 7.14
N MET A 55 -13.82 15.51 7.49
CA MET A 55 -13.36 14.45 6.57
C MET A 55 -14.50 13.48 6.23
N GLU A 56 -14.42 12.88 5.05
CA GLU A 56 -15.38 11.87 4.58
C GLU A 56 -14.94 10.48 5.07
N CYS A 57 -15.74 9.87 5.96
CA CYS A 57 -15.52 8.48 6.38
C CYS A 57 -15.84 7.52 5.22
N THR A 58 -14.81 7.04 4.54
CA THR A 58 -14.94 6.24 3.30
C THR A 58 -14.36 4.85 3.51
N PRO A 59 -15.11 3.76 3.27
CA PRO A 59 -14.57 2.40 3.37
C PRO A 59 -13.31 2.21 2.51
N MET A 60 -12.35 1.42 3.00
CA MET A 60 -11.08 1.21 2.27
C MET A 60 -11.29 0.68 0.85
N GLU A 61 -12.27 -0.22 0.67
CA GLU A 61 -12.60 -0.84 -0.61
C GLU A 61 -13.13 0.14 -1.66
N ASP A 62 -13.74 1.25 -1.21
CA ASP A 62 -14.21 2.34 -2.05
C ASP A 62 -13.13 3.41 -2.23
N MET A 63 -12.39 3.72 -1.16
CA MET A 63 -11.34 4.73 -1.15
C MET A 63 -10.25 4.43 -2.19
N VAL A 64 -9.89 3.15 -2.35
CA VAL A 64 -8.92 2.74 -3.38
C VAL A 64 -9.45 2.93 -4.80
N CYS A 65 -10.75 3.01 -5.00
CA CYS A 65 -11.38 3.16 -6.33
C CYS A 65 -11.57 4.62 -6.76
N LEU A 66 -11.41 5.61 -5.87
CA LEU A 66 -11.67 7.03 -6.14
C LEU A 66 -10.92 7.58 -7.36
N ASP A 67 -11.59 8.29 -8.27
CA ASP A 67 -10.98 8.73 -9.55
C ASP A 67 -9.72 9.60 -9.39
N ASN A 68 -9.60 10.34 -8.29
CA ASN A 68 -8.44 11.18 -7.99
C ASN A 68 -7.30 10.45 -7.25
N VAL A 69 -7.30 9.12 -7.24
CA VAL A 69 -6.24 8.29 -6.63
C VAL A 69 -5.51 7.49 -7.71
N ASP A 70 -4.24 7.78 -7.91
CA ASP A 70 -3.40 7.10 -8.90
C ASP A 70 -2.63 5.91 -8.33
N GLN A 71 -2.14 6.04 -7.09
CA GLN A 71 -1.32 5.05 -6.41
C GLN A 71 -1.85 4.73 -5.01
N ILE A 72 -1.79 3.45 -4.63
CA ILE A 72 -2.24 2.97 -3.33
C ILE A 72 -1.08 2.31 -2.60
N MET A 73 -0.74 2.80 -1.40
CA MET A 73 0.17 2.11 -0.49
C MET A 73 -0.59 1.11 0.38
N VAL A 74 -0.37 -0.19 0.15
CA VAL A 74 -0.98 -1.26 0.95
C VAL A 74 0.01 -1.68 2.04
N ALA A 75 -0.24 -1.20 3.26
CA ALA A 75 0.56 -1.47 4.45
C ALA A 75 -0.24 -2.14 5.59
N LEU A 76 -1.33 -2.83 5.22
CA LEU A 76 -2.20 -3.56 6.16
C LEU A 76 -1.59 -4.92 6.50
N MET A 77 -1.85 -5.44 7.71
CA MET A 77 -1.42 -6.80 8.08
C MET A 77 -2.46 -7.85 7.70
N GLY A 78 -1.99 -9.08 7.41
CA GLY A 78 -2.84 -10.24 7.17
C GLY A 78 -3.68 -10.15 5.90
N SER A 79 -4.86 -10.77 5.93
CA SER A 79 -5.75 -10.90 4.76
C SER A 79 -6.59 -9.67 4.45
N VAL A 80 -6.67 -8.71 5.38
CA VAL A 80 -7.54 -7.52 5.27
C VAL A 80 -7.21 -6.68 4.03
N GLY A 81 -5.95 -6.69 3.60
CA GLY A 81 -5.52 -5.94 2.41
C GLY A 81 -5.91 -6.55 1.07
N LEU A 82 -6.42 -7.80 1.02
CA LEU A 82 -6.68 -8.48 -0.24
C LEU A 82 -7.82 -7.84 -1.05
N VAL A 83 -8.97 -7.58 -0.42
CA VAL A 83 -10.13 -7.00 -1.13
C VAL A 83 -9.82 -5.60 -1.65
N PRO A 84 -9.24 -4.66 -0.86
CA PRO A 84 -8.79 -3.37 -1.38
C PRO A 84 -7.75 -3.48 -2.49
N THR A 85 -6.83 -4.45 -2.40
CA THR A 85 -5.83 -4.73 -3.46
C THR A 85 -6.51 -5.11 -4.78
N LEU A 86 -7.46 -6.04 -4.76
CA LEU A 86 -8.17 -6.48 -5.97
C LEU A 86 -9.03 -5.35 -6.54
N ASN A 87 -9.69 -4.56 -5.71
CA ASN A 87 -10.48 -3.41 -6.15
C ASN A 87 -9.62 -2.33 -6.80
N ALA A 88 -8.47 -1.99 -6.21
CA ALA A 88 -7.51 -1.06 -6.78
C ALA A 88 -7.02 -1.52 -8.16
N LEU A 89 -6.63 -2.79 -8.28
CA LEU A 89 -6.20 -3.37 -9.55
C LEU A 89 -7.32 -3.37 -10.58
N LYS A 90 -8.55 -3.69 -10.17
CA LYS A 90 -9.73 -3.66 -11.03
C LYS A 90 -10.04 -2.26 -11.56
N ALA A 91 -9.74 -1.23 -10.77
CA ALA A 91 -9.81 0.17 -11.17
C ALA A 91 -8.61 0.63 -12.03
N GLY A 92 -7.68 -0.27 -12.39
CA GLY A 92 -6.53 0.03 -13.22
C GLY A 92 -5.40 0.77 -12.51
N LYS A 93 -5.35 0.70 -11.18
CA LYS A 93 -4.45 1.53 -10.36
C LYS A 93 -3.17 0.81 -9.99
N SER A 94 -2.14 1.61 -9.67
CA SER A 94 -0.87 1.09 -9.18
C SER A 94 -0.94 0.84 -7.68
N ILE A 95 -0.55 -0.36 -7.24
CA ILE A 95 -0.47 -0.70 -5.83
C ILE A 95 0.99 -0.86 -5.42
N ALA A 96 1.42 -0.10 -4.42
CA ALA A 96 2.68 -0.27 -3.73
C ALA A 96 2.46 -1.23 -2.54
N LEU A 97 2.92 -2.46 -2.68
CA LEU A 97 2.62 -3.54 -1.74
C LEU A 97 3.80 -3.76 -0.78
N SER A 98 3.58 -3.41 0.49
CA SER A 98 4.59 -3.54 1.56
C SER A 98 4.49 -4.85 2.34
N ASN A 99 3.41 -5.61 2.16
CA ASN A 99 3.14 -6.85 2.88
C ASN A 99 3.17 -8.05 1.91
N LYS A 100 3.67 -9.19 2.39
CA LYS A 100 3.81 -10.40 1.55
C LYS A 100 2.60 -11.31 1.61
N GLU A 101 1.76 -11.17 2.63
CA GLU A 101 0.64 -12.03 2.91
C GLU A 101 -0.39 -12.08 1.76
N PRO A 102 -0.82 -10.96 1.15
CA PRO A 102 -1.74 -11.01 0.02
C PRO A 102 -1.19 -11.76 -1.19
N ILE A 103 0.11 -11.59 -1.51
CA ILE A 103 0.77 -12.33 -2.59
C ILE A 103 0.86 -13.82 -2.26
N VAL A 104 1.24 -14.16 -1.02
CA VAL A 104 1.37 -15.56 -0.60
C VAL A 104 0.02 -16.27 -0.64
N MET A 105 -1.07 -15.62 -0.22
CA MET A 105 -2.40 -16.21 -0.20
C MET A 105 -3.05 -16.27 -1.59
N ALA A 106 -2.90 -15.22 -2.41
CA ALA A 106 -3.73 -15.00 -3.60
C ALA A 106 -2.94 -14.44 -4.80
N GLY A 107 -1.62 -14.69 -4.87
CA GLY A 107 -0.74 -14.13 -5.90
C GLY A 107 -1.18 -14.44 -7.34
N GLY A 108 -1.73 -15.63 -7.60
CA GLY A 108 -2.30 -15.96 -8.92
C GLY A 108 -3.46 -15.06 -9.31
N LEU A 109 -4.38 -14.80 -8.38
CA LEU A 109 -5.54 -13.93 -8.57
C LEU A 109 -5.12 -12.46 -8.73
N ILE A 110 -4.17 -12.01 -7.92
CA ILE A 110 -3.59 -10.66 -8.01
C ILE A 110 -2.96 -10.45 -9.40
N LYS A 111 -2.19 -11.43 -9.88
CA LYS A 111 -1.58 -11.38 -11.22
C LYS A 111 -2.62 -11.37 -12.32
N GLU A 112 -3.69 -12.18 -12.19
CA GLU A 112 -4.81 -12.17 -13.14
C GLU A 112 -5.46 -10.79 -13.20
N TYR A 113 -5.75 -10.18 -12.05
CA TYR A 113 -6.40 -8.87 -11.98
C TYR A 113 -5.51 -7.77 -12.57
N ALA A 114 -4.22 -7.74 -12.21
CA ALA A 114 -3.25 -6.81 -12.78
C ALA A 114 -3.21 -6.91 -14.32
N CYS A 115 -3.12 -8.14 -14.86
CA CYS A 115 -3.10 -8.39 -16.29
C CYS A 115 -4.42 -8.00 -16.99
N ARG A 116 -5.56 -8.30 -16.35
CA ARG A 116 -6.89 -8.09 -16.93
C ARG A 116 -7.32 -6.63 -16.96
N TYR A 117 -6.99 -5.87 -15.93
CA TYR A 117 -7.50 -4.52 -15.71
C TYR A 117 -6.44 -3.42 -15.89
N GLY A 118 -5.17 -3.79 -16.10
CA GLY A 118 -4.08 -2.84 -16.38
C GLY A 118 -3.47 -2.17 -15.14
N GLY A 119 -3.87 -2.58 -13.93
CA GLY A 119 -3.22 -2.13 -12.70
C GLY A 119 -1.83 -2.75 -12.53
N GLU A 120 -0.91 -2.03 -11.88
CA GLU A 120 0.47 -2.49 -11.62
C GLU A 120 0.67 -2.86 -10.15
N VAL A 121 1.47 -3.89 -9.87
CA VAL A 121 1.90 -4.27 -8.53
C VAL A 121 3.37 -3.91 -8.35
N LEU A 122 3.65 -2.94 -7.49
CA LEU A 122 4.99 -2.45 -7.18
C LEU A 122 5.46 -3.03 -5.83
N PRO A 123 6.59 -3.76 -5.79
CA PRO A 123 7.11 -4.31 -4.55
C PRO A 123 7.78 -3.23 -3.68
N VAL A 124 7.35 -3.13 -2.42
CA VAL A 124 7.95 -2.22 -1.43
C VAL A 124 8.82 -2.96 -0.42
N ASP A 125 8.55 -4.26 -0.17
CA ASP A 125 9.40 -5.09 0.68
C ASP A 125 10.83 -5.20 0.10
N SER A 126 11.84 -5.28 0.97
CA SER A 126 13.24 -5.03 0.59
C SER A 126 13.77 -5.99 -0.46
N GLU A 127 13.53 -7.30 -0.31
CA GLU A 127 14.05 -8.34 -1.18
C GLU A 127 13.33 -8.35 -2.52
N PRO A 128 11.98 -8.33 -2.59
CA PRO A 128 11.28 -8.20 -3.86
C PRO A 128 11.57 -6.86 -4.58
N SER A 129 11.74 -5.77 -3.83
CA SER A 129 12.10 -4.47 -4.42
C SER A 129 13.50 -4.48 -5.02
N ALA A 130 14.49 -5.07 -4.34
CA ALA A 130 15.84 -5.22 -4.87
C ALA A 130 15.87 -6.04 -6.17
N ILE A 131 15.15 -7.17 -6.21
CA ILE A 131 15.03 -7.99 -7.42
C ILE A 131 14.39 -7.18 -8.55
N TRP A 132 13.29 -6.47 -8.28
CA TRP A 132 12.59 -5.67 -9.28
C TRP A 132 13.47 -4.55 -9.84
N GLN A 133 14.27 -3.89 -8.99
CA GLN A 133 15.22 -2.86 -9.41
C GLN A 133 16.33 -3.44 -10.29
N CYS A 134 16.84 -4.63 -9.98
CA CYS A 134 17.85 -5.31 -10.80
C CYS A 134 17.33 -5.78 -12.17
N LEU A 135 16.02 -6.04 -12.30
CA LEU A 135 15.41 -6.51 -13.55
C LEU A 135 14.84 -5.37 -14.41
N ARG A 136 14.57 -4.20 -13.82
CA ARG A 136 14.00 -3.06 -14.53
C ARG A 136 14.97 -2.56 -15.62
N GLY A 137 14.56 -2.70 -16.88
CA GLY A 137 15.34 -2.28 -18.05
C GLY A 137 16.34 -3.32 -18.57
N GLU A 138 16.34 -4.53 -17.99
CA GLU A 138 17.17 -5.65 -18.42
C GLU A 138 16.35 -6.67 -19.21
N ASP A 139 16.86 -7.11 -20.36
CA ASP A 139 16.22 -8.11 -21.23
C ASP A 139 16.87 -9.51 -21.13
N ASN A 140 17.85 -9.65 -20.22
CA ASN A 140 18.61 -10.89 -20.05
C ASN A 140 17.78 -12.00 -19.39
N GLU A 141 17.97 -13.25 -19.83
CA GLU A 141 17.36 -14.40 -19.15
C GLU A 141 17.88 -14.55 -17.71
N ILE A 142 16.96 -14.75 -16.78
CA ILE A 142 17.28 -14.88 -15.36
C ILE A 142 17.83 -16.29 -15.10
N LEU A 143 19.14 -16.40 -14.82
CA LEU A 143 19.77 -17.68 -14.47
C LEU A 143 19.46 -18.12 -13.02
N ARG A 144 19.46 -17.17 -12.07
CA ARG A 144 19.30 -17.44 -10.63
C ARG A 144 18.82 -16.19 -9.91
N LEU A 145 17.93 -16.38 -8.93
CA LEU A 145 17.59 -15.35 -7.95
C LEU A 145 18.29 -15.67 -6.61
N LEU A 146 18.92 -14.65 -6.03
CA LEU A 146 19.54 -14.73 -4.70
C LEU A 146 18.70 -13.90 -3.72
N ILE A 147 17.99 -14.59 -2.83
CA ILE A 147 17.18 -13.93 -1.79
C ILE A 147 18.02 -13.88 -0.52
N THR A 148 18.39 -12.68 -0.11
CA THR A 148 19.15 -12.44 1.11
C THR A 148 18.26 -12.54 2.34
N ALA A 149 18.79 -13.06 3.44
CA ALA A 149 18.12 -13.05 4.74
C ALA A 149 19.12 -12.68 5.84
N SER A 150 18.74 -11.74 6.72
CA SER A 150 19.54 -11.34 7.88
C SER A 150 19.80 -12.50 8.84
N GLY A 151 18.86 -13.46 8.88
CA GLY A 151 18.88 -14.66 9.71
C GLY A 151 18.40 -14.46 11.14
N GLY A 152 17.94 -13.26 11.48
CA GLY A 152 17.23 -12.98 12.72
C GLY A 152 18.09 -13.05 13.99
N PRO A 153 17.47 -12.89 15.17
CA PRO A 153 18.16 -12.76 16.45
C PRO A 153 18.73 -14.08 17.00
N PHE A 154 18.46 -15.22 16.34
CA PHE A 154 18.85 -16.56 16.78
C PHE A 154 19.91 -17.19 15.87
N ARG A 155 20.67 -16.37 15.14
CA ARG A 155 21.79 -16.81 14.31
C ARG A 155 23.09 -16.89 15.10
#